data_AF-A0AAD2D0F8-F1
#
_entry.id   AF-A0AAD2D0F8-F1
#
_cell.length_a   1.000
_cell.length_b   1.000
_cell.length_c   1.000
_cell.angle_alpha   90.00
_cell.angle_beta   90.00
_cell.angle_gamma   90.00
#
_symmetry.space_group_name_H-M   'P 1'
#
loop_
_entity.id
_entity.type
_entity.pdbx_description
1 polymer ?
#
loop_
_entity_poly.entity_id
_entity_poly.type
_entity_poly.pdbx_seq_one_letter_code
_entity_poly.pdbx_strand_id
1 'polypeptide(L)'
;MDDVNCQNGDNQPKKSRNLMAYLSLFFTKLFREKAEQCQHKDDCPKNAVKGFIKNFVIAYCIKIGGQVLMMSVKRKYDVNKILQNMVSKDCLSFAMFLASVAALYKSSLCLTRRFNRTHDKYNAAIAGAISSFACLADKNVSRRQAIVFYLSSRVLESFFKLMDNHHVMAEPKEWGFYVMAVGAGLFGYQVWCERDTALKSALKTMDKFAALKKNDIGYMQILHKVSY
;
A
#
# COMPACT_ATOMS: atom_id res chain seq x y z
N MET A 1 -3.19 -9.19 51.40
CA MET A 1 -1.98 -9.80 51.97
C MET A 1 -2.06 -11.25 51.58
N ASP A 2 -1.27 -11.65 50.58
CA ASP A 2 -0.91 -13.04 50.32
C ASP A 2 0.40 -12.98 49.53
N ASP A 3 1.48 -13.17 50.26
CA ASP A 3 2.86 -13.22 49.81
C ASP A 3 3.14 -14.59 49.18
N VAL A 4 3.70 -14.60 47.96
CA VAL A 4 4.43 -15.77 47.45
C VAL A 4 5.79 -15.32 46.99
N ASN A 5 6.74 -15.57 47.89
CA ASN A 5 8.18 -15.58 47.68
C ASN A 5 8.57 -16.70 46.70
N CYS A 6 9.27 -16.34 45.62
CA CYS A 6 10.17 -17.25 44.90
C CYS A 6 11.44 -16.47 44.55
N GLN A 7 12.39 -16.42 45.48
CA GLN A 7 13.80 -16.28 45.14
C GLN A 7 14.24 -17.51 44.32
N ASN A 8 14.93 -17.29 43.19
CA ASN A 8 16.29 -17.78 42.96
C ASN A 8 16.63 -17.86 41.46
N GLY A 9 17.68 -17.13 41.06
CA GLY A 9 18.67 -17.74 40.18
C GLY A 9 18.87 -17.18 38.77
N ASP A 10 18.77 -15.87 38.51
CA ASP A 10 19.44 -15.31 37.32
C ASP A 10 20.92 -15.04 37.65
N ASN A 11 21.67 -16.15 37.68
CA ASN A 11 23.13 -16.17 37.62
C ASN A 11 23.57 -15.36 36.41
N GLN A 12 24.02 -14.13 36.65
CA GLN A 12 24.75 -13.29 35.70
C GLN A 12 26.01 -14.03 35.24
N PRO A 13 26.15 -14.47 33.97
CA PRO A 13 27.45 -14.85 33.47
C PRO A 13 28.16 -13.58 32.99
N LYS A 14 29.01 -13.01 33.85
CA LYS A 14 30.14 -12.18 33.41
C LYS A 14 31.09 -13.07 32.60
N LYS A 15 31.04 -13.01 31.26
CA LYS A 15 32.06 -13.63 30.42
C LYS A 15 32.12 -12.96 29.06
N SER A 16 33.33 -12.63 28.62
CA SER A 16 33.70 -11.96 27.35
C SER A 16 32.78 -12.34 26.19
N ARG A 17 31.94 -11.41 25.73
CA ARG A 17 31.02 -11.63 24.61
C ARG A 17 31.45 -10.76 23.44
N ASN A 18 31.87 -11.41 22.34
CA ASN A 18 32.15 -10.78 21.07
C ASN A 18 30.99 -9.88 20.64
N LEU A 19 31.28 -8.75 19.97
CA LEU A 19 30.29 -7.81 19.43
C LEU A 19 29.15 -8.53 18.68
N MET A 20 29.48 -9.61 17.96
CA MET A 20 28.50 -10.43 17.24
C MET A 20 27.45 -11.08 18.17
N ALA A 21 27.85 -11.53 19.36
CA ALA A 21 26.91 -12.09 20.33
C ALA A 21 25.98 -11.01 20.91
N TYR A 22 26.51 -9.81 21.19
CA TYR A 22 25.69 -8.67 21.62
C TYR A 22 24.73 -8.19 20.53
N LEU A 23 25.21 -8.08 19.28
CA LEU A 23 24.38 -7.73 18.13
C LEU A 23 23.28 -8.76 17.90
N SER A 24 23.60 -10.06 17.95
CA SER A 24 22.59 -11.12 17.79
C SER A 24 21.53 -11.09 18.90
N LEU A 25 21.92 -10.85 20.16
CA LEU A 25 21.02 -10.66 21.30
C LEU A 25 20.18 -9.38 21.15
N PHE A 26 20.77 -8.30 20.66
CA PHE A 26 20.08 -7.05 20.40
C PHE A 26 19.04 -7.22 19.28
N PHE A 27 19.42 -7.77 18.13
CA PHE A 27 18.51 -8.03 17.01
C PHE A 27 17.42 -9.04 17.37
N THR A 28 17.74 -10.10 18.12
CA THR A 28 16.74 -11.05 18.59
C THR A 28 15.80 -10.42 19.59
N LYS A 29 16.27 -9.63 20.57
CA LYS A 29 15.36 -8.86 21.41
C LYS A 29 14.50 -7.97 20.53
N LEU A 30 15.09 -7.14 19.68
CA LEU A 30 14.43 -6.11 18.85
C LEU A 30 13.34 -6.68 17.92
N PHE A 31 13.60 -7.79 17.24
CA PHE A 31 12.70 -8.36 16.22
C PHE A 31 11.88 -9.58 16.69
N ARG A 32 12.30 -10.29 17.74
CA ARG A 32 11.72 -11.61 18.09
C ARG A 32 10.74 -11.54 19.25
N GLU A 33 11.04 -10.74 20.27
CA GLU A 33 10.20 -10.64 21.47
C GLU A 33 8.99 -9.72 21.24
N LYS A 34 7.86 -10.12 21.81
CA LYS A 34 6.65 -9.30 21.84
C LYS A 34 6.91 -8.06 22.71
N ALA A 35 6.70 -6.86 22.16
CA ALA A 35 6.70 -5.65 22.96
C ALA A 35 5.43 -5.60 23.82
N GLU A 36 5.53 -5.12 25.06
CA GLU A 36 4.42 -5.06 26.03
C GLU A 36 3.18 -4.33 25.48
N GLN A 37 3.39 -3.37 24.59
CA GLN A 37 2.35 -2.52 24.00
C GLN A 37 1.81 -3.03 22.66
N CYS A 38 2.30 -4.18 22.18
CA CYS A 38 1.77 -4.80 20.99
C CYS A 38 0.43 -5.48 21.27
N GLN A 39 -0.63 -5.03 20.60
CA GLN A 39 -2.00 -5.55 20.74
C GLN A 39 -2.23 -6.93 20.08
N HIS A 40 -1.19 -7.61 19.60
CA HIS A 40 -1.32 -8.91 18.96
C HIS A 40 -1.09 -10.06 19.95
N LYS A 41 -1.85 -11.15 19.79
CA LYS A 41 -1.76 -12.34 20.65
C LYS A 41 -0.47 -13.14 20.41
N ASP A 42 -0.04 -13.21 19.15
CA ASP A 42 1.13 -13.98 18.70
C ASP A 42 2.46 -13.19 18.85
N ASP A 43 3.59 -13.80 18.53
CA ASP A 43 4.88 -13.10 18.43
C ASP A 43 4.86 -12.06 17.29
N CYS A 44 5.58 -10.94 17.46
CA CYS A 44 5.73 -9.87 16.45
C CYS A 44 6.01 -10.42 15.04
N PRO A 45 7.03 -11.29 14.82
CA PRO A 45 7.34 -11.80 13.49
C PRO A 45 6.25 -12.75 12.97
N LYS A 46 5.63 -13.55 13.83
CA LYS A 46 4.53 -14.46 13.42
C LYS A 46 3.33 -13.67 12.91
N ASN A 47 2.96 -12.58 13.58
CA ASN A 47 1.88 -11.69 13.12
C ASN A 47 2.22 -10.97 11.79
N ALA A 48 3.47 -10.56 11.61
CA ALA A 48 3.94 -9.97 10.36
C ALA A 48 3.85 -10.97 9.19
N VAL A 49 4.35 -12.20 9.38
CA VAL A 49 4.30 -13.28 8.37
C VAL A 49 2.86 -13.68 8.06
N LYS A 50 2.01 -13.84 9.09
CA LYS A 50 0.59 -14.12 8.89
C LYS A 50 -0.11 -13.02 8.08
N GLY A 51 0.24 -11.76 8.35
CA GLY A 51 -0.23 -10.60 7.58
C GLY A 51 0.25 -10.63 6.13
N PHE A 52 1.52 -10.96 5.92
CA PHE A 52 2.12 -11.09 4.59
C PHE A 52 1.38 -12.13 3.76
N ILE A 53 1.22 -13.36 4.26
CA ILE A 53 0.54 -14.44 3.54
C ILE A 53 -0.90 -14.07 3.21
N LYS A 54 -1.65 -13.54 4.19
CA LYS A 54 -3.05 -13.12 3.97
C LYS A 54 -3.14 -12.07 2.86
N ASN A 55 -2.30 -11.04 2.91
CA ASN A 55 -2.36 -9.95 1.94
C ASN A 55 -1.81 -10.33 0.58
N PHE A 56 -0.85 -11.27 0.53
CA PHE A 56 -0.37 -11.87 -0.71
C PHE A 56 -1.51 -12.58 -1.44
N VAL A 57 -2.26 -13.44 -0.74
CA VAL A 57 -3.39 -14.18 -1.32
C VAL A 57 -4.46 -13.20 -1.82
N ILE A 58 -4.83 -12.21 -1.00
CA ILE A 58 -5.82 -11.18 -1.39
C ILE A 58 -5.37 -10.43 -2.65
N ALA A 59 -4.14 -9.94 -2.67
CA ALA A 59 -3.58 -9.20 -3.80
C ALA A 59 -3.53 -10.05 -5.08
N TYR A 60 -3.16 -11.32 -4.95
CA TYR A 60 -3.11 -12.28 -6.05
C TYR A 60 -4.51 -12.56 -6.61
N CYS A 61 -5.50 -12.81 -5.74
CA CYS A 61 -6.91 -12.99 -6.11
C CYS A 61 -7.48 -11.76 -6.81
N ILE A 62 -7.22 -10.55 -6.32
CA ILE A 62 -7.66 -9.30 -6.95
C ILE A 62 -7.09 -9.20 -8.37
N LYS A 63 -5.82 -9.54 -8.56
CA LYS A 63 -5.16 -9.38 -9.86
C LYS A 63 -5.68 -10.35 -10.91
N ILE A 64 -5.82 -11.63 -10.55
CA ILE A 64 -6.40 -12.65 -11.42
C ILE A 64 -7.87 -12.34 -11.67
N GLY A 65 -8.63 -12.02 -10.63
CA GLY A 65 -10.05 -11.67 -10.73
C GLY A 65 -10.27 -10.49 -11.68
N GLY A 66 -9.45 -9.45 -11.60
CA GLY A 66 -9.50 -8.31 -12.52
C GLY A 66 -9.19 -8.68 -13.97
N GLN A 67 -8.25 -9.60 -14.22
CA GLN A 67 -7.94 -10.10 -15.56
C GLN A 67 -9.09 -10.94 -16.13
N VAL A 68 -9.62 -11.88 -15.33
CA VAL A 68 -10.77 -12.71 -15.71
C VAL A 68 -11.96 -11.81 -16.02
N LEU A 69 -12.29 -10.85 -15.16
CA LEU A 69 -13.38 -9.90 -15.38
C LEU A 69 -13.22 -9.13 -16.70
N MET A 70 -12.02 -8.62 -17.00
CA MET A 70 -11.78 -7.94 -18.29
C MET A 70 -11.94 -8.88 -19.50
N MET A 71 -11.58 -10.16 -19.38
CA MET A 71 -11.78 -11.16 -20.43
C MET A 71 -13.27 -11.52 -20.59
N SER A 72 -14.02 -11.58 -19.49
CA SER A 72 -15.48 -11.77 -19.46
C SER A 72 -16.18 -10.62 -20.20
N VAL A 73 -15.82 -9.37 -19.90
CA VAL A 73 -16.38 -8.18 -20.57
C VAL A 73 -16.10 -8.20 -22.07
N LYS A 74 -14.90 -8.64 -22.48
CA LYS A 74 -14.53 -8.76 -23.90
C LYS A 74 -15.07 -10.01 -24.59
N ARG A 75 -15.80 -10.89 -23.87
CA ARG A 75 -16.29 -12.21 -24.32
C ARG A 75 -15.20 -13.07 -24.99
N LYS A 76 -13.93 -12.89 -24.61
CA LYS A 76 -12.79 -13.64 -25.14
C LYS A 76 -12.22 -14.50 -24.03
N TYR A 77 -12.86 -15.64 -23.77
CA TYR A 77 -12.38 -16.63 -22.82
C TYR A 77 -11.35 -17.53 -23.47
N ASP A 78 -10.12 -17.46 -22.96
CA ASP A 78 -9.02 -18.31 -23.36
C ASP A 78 -8.36 -18.84 -22.10
N VAL A 79 -8.66 -20.09 -21.76
CA VAL A 79 -8.22 -20.75 -20.52
C VAL A 79 -6.70 -20.89 -20.45
N ASN A 80 -6.04 -21.10 -21.59
CA ASN A 80 -4.58 -21.21 -21.66
C ASN A 80 -3.91 -19.87 -21.36
N LYS A 81 -4.48 -18.77 -21.89
CA LYS A 81 -4.01 -17.42 -21.55
C LYS A 81 -4.29 -17.05 -20.10
N ILE A 82 -5.41 -17.47 -19.54
CA ILE A 82 -5.70 -17.26 -18.11
C ILE A 82 -4.65 -17.97 -17.26
N LEU A 83 -4.35 -19.24 -17.55
CA LEU A 83 -3.37 -20.02 -16.80
C LEU A 83 -1.95 -19.42 -16.90
N GLN A 84 -1.54 -19.00 -18.10
CA GLN A 84 -0.26 -18.30 -18.29
C GLN A 84 -0.21 -16.97 -17.52
N ASN A 85 -1.32 -16.23 -17.48
CA ASN A 85 -1.41 -14.96 -16.77
C ASN A 85 -1.41 -15.13 -15.24
N MET A 86 -1.92 -16.26 -14.70
CA MET A 86 -1.83 -16.59 -13.27
C MET A 86 -0.37 -16.73 -12.80
N VAL A 87 0.49 -17.35 -13.63
CA VAL A 87 1.93 -17.53 -13.33
C VAL A 87 2.77 -16.36 -13.88
N SER A 88 2.14 -15.29 -14.35
CA SER A 88 2.88 -14.15 -14.88
C SER A 88 3.71 -13.49 -13.77
N LYS A 89 4.93 -13.08 -14.13
CA LYS A 89 5.82 -12.31 -13.25
C LYS A 89 5.16 -11.03 -12.74
N ASP A 90 4.23 -10.46 -13.50
CA ASP A 90 3.49 -9.26 -13.12
C ASP A 90 2.48 -9.48 -11.99
N CYS A 91 1.78 -10.61 -12.00
CA CYS A 91 0.85 -11.00 -10.93
C CYS A 91 1.60 -11.27 -9.63
N LEU A 92 2.68 -12.05 -9.71
CA LEU A 92 3.54 -12.33 -8.55
C LEU A 92 4.21 -11.05 -8.03
N SER A 93 4.74 -10.20 -8.91
CA SER A 93 5.36 -8.93 -8.50
C SER A 93 4.35 -8.00 -7.82
N PHE A 94 3.11 -7.94 -8.30
CA PHE A 94 2.05 -7.16 -7.65
C PHE A 94 1.70 -7.68 -6.26
N ALA A 95 1.49 -9.00 -6.15
CA ALA A 95 1.13 -9.63 -4.89
C ALA A 95 2.26 -9.51 -3.86
N MET A 96 3.52 -9.70 -4.29
CA MET A 96 4.70 -9.48 -3.46
C MET A 96 4.81 -8.04 -2.97
N PHE A 97 4.57 -7.06 -3.86
CA PHE A 97 4.59 -5.64 -3.50
C PHE A 97 3.52 -5.30 -2.45
N LEU A 98 2.25 -5.70 -2.65
CA LEU A 98 1.20 -5.40 -1.69
C LEU A 98 1.41 -6.13 -0.35
N ALA A 99 1.87 -7.37 -0.39
CA ALA A 99 2.20 -8.12 0.80
C ALA A 99 3.38 -7.51 1.56
N SER A 100 4.41 -7.02 0.87
CA SER A 100 5.59 -6.40 1.48
C SER A 100 5.26 -5.08 2.15
N VAL A 101 4.46 -4.22 1.53
CA VAL A 101 3.94 -2.98 2.17
C VAL A 101 3.27 -3.32 3.50
N ALA A 102 2.37 -4.29 3.51
CA ALA A 102 1.64 -4.63 4.72
C ALA A 102 2.50 -5.30 5.81
N ALA A 103 3.44 -6.15 5.41
CA ALA A 103 4.39 -6.75 6.34
C ALA A 103 5.31 -5.69 6.95
N LEU A 104 5.85 -4.79 6.12
CA LEU A 104 6.69 -3.67 6.57
C LEU A 104 5.92 -2.73 7.48
N TYR A 105 4.64 -2.45 7.19
CA TYR A 105 3.79 -1.66 8.08
C TYR A 105 3.67 -2.29 9.45
N LYS A 106 3.31 -3.59 9.54
CA LYS A 106 3.17 -4.29 10.82
C LYS A 106 4.50 -4.36 11.58
N SER A 107 5.59 -4.70 10.88
CA SER A 107 6.93 -4.77 11.46
C SER A 107 7.39 -3.42 11.99
N SER A 108 7.22 -2.36 11.18
CA SER A 108 7.58 -1.00 11.57
C SER A 108 6.73 -0.51 12.74
N LEU A 109 5.43 -0.82 12.77
CA LEU A 109 4.56 -0.45 13.88
C LEU A 109 4.98 -1.10 15.20
N CYS A 110 5.35 -2.39 15.18
CA CYS A 110 5.87 -3.08 16.36
C CYS A 110 7.21 -2.47 16.82
N LEU A 111 8.07 -2.11 15.86
CA LEU A 111 9.34 -1.47 16.14
C LEU A 111 9.15 -0.08 16.75
N THR A 112 8.31 0.76 16.16
CA THR A 112 8.05 2.11 16.66
C THR A 112 7.37 2.09 18.04
N ARG A 113 6.45 1.15 18.30
CA ARG A 113 5.86 0.96 19.64
C ARG A 113 6.89 0.56 20.69
N ARG A 114 7.94 -0.17 20.30
CA ARG A 114 9.01 -0.54 21.22
C ARG A 114 9.87 0.64 21.63
N PHE A 115 10.10 1.59 20.71
CA PHE A 115 10.86 2.81 20.98
C PHE A 115 10.01 3.92 21.64
N ASN A 116 8.79 4.13 21.14
CA ASN A 116 7.90 5.21 21.56
C ASN A 116 6.64 4.65 22.21
N ARG A 117 6.60 4.74 23.55
CA ARG A 117 5.59 4.10 24.39
C ARG A 117 4.23 4.83 24.49
N THR A 118 4.13 6.04 23.95
CA THR A 118 3.09 7.00 24.38
C THR A 118 2.06 7.36 23.30
N HIS A 119 2.37 7.25 22.01
CA HIS A 119 1.48 7.77 20.97
C HIS A 119 1.27 6.81 19.77
N ASP A 120 0.23 5.99 19.86
CA ASP A 120 -0.15 5.05 18.78
C ASP A 120 -0.44 5.75 17.44
N LYS A 121 -0.98 6.97 17.45
CA LYS A 121 -1.31 7.73 16.23
C LYS A 121 -0.05 8.13 15.45
N TYR A 122 0.95 8.72 16.11
CA TYR A 122 2.21 9.08 15.47
C TYR A 122 3.01 7.85 15.06
N ASN A 123 2.97 6.79 15.87
CA ASN A 123 3.62 5.53 15.55
C ASN A 123 3.05 4.90 14.26
N ALA A 124 1.73 4.97 14.06
CA ALA A 124 1.08 4.53 12.84
C ALA A 124 1.47 5.37 11.61
N ALA A 125 1.60 6.69 11.78
CA ALA A 125 2.04 7.59 10.70
C ALA A 125 3.48 7.28 10.26
N ILE A 126 4.41 7.14 11.22
CA ILE A 126 5.82 6.80 10.94
C ILE A 126 5.92 5.42 10.29
N ALA A 127 5.19 4.42 10.81
CA ALA A 127 5.16 3.08 10.23
C ALA A 127 4.59 3.09 8.80
N GLY A 128 3.58 3.91 8.53
CA GLY A 128 3.04 4.13 7.19
C GLY A 128 4.09 4.68 6.24
N ALA A 129 4.82 5.72 6.65
CA ALA A 129 5.89 6.32 5.85
C ALA A 129 6.99 5.29 5.51
N ILE A 130 7.48 4.54 6.51
CA ILE A 130 8.51 3.51 6.32
C ILE A 130 8.01 2.39 5.39
N SER A 131 6.77 1.93 5.57
CA SER A 131 6.20 0.86 4.74
C SER A 131 6.04 1.27 3.27
N SER A 132 5.86 2.55 3.00
CA SER A 132 5.63 3.08 1.65
C SER A 132 6.89 3.00 0.77
N PHE A 133 8.08 2.90 1.35
CA PHE A 133 9.32 2.66 0.60
C PHE A 133 9.31 1.31 -0.14
N ALA A 134 8.46 0.37 0.29
CA ALA A 134 8.26 -0.90 -0.41
C ALA A 134 7.74 -0.73 -1.85
N CYS A 135 7.14 0.42 -2.19
CA CYS A 135 6.73 0.78 -3.56
C CYS A 135 7.89 0.78 -4.55
N LEU A 136 9.11 0.98 -4.09
CA LEU A 136 10.30 0.93 -4.95
C LEU A 136 10.63 -0.49 -5.42
N ALA A 137 10.16 -1.52 -4.70
CA ALA A 137 10.35 -2.91 -5.09
C ALA A 137 9.48 -3.33 -6.29
N ASP A 138 8.44 -2.54 -6.62
CA ASP A 138 7.64 -2.79 -7.81
C ASP A 138 8.42 -2.37 -9.08
N LYS A 139 8.63 -3.33 -9.97
CA LYS A 139 9.33 -3.15 -11.25
C LYS A 139 8.49 -2.39 -12.28
N ASN A 140 7.16 -2.40 -12.13
CA ASN A 140 6.26 -1.78 -13.10
C ASN A 140 6.08 -0.28 -12.81
N VAL A 141 6.87 0.56 -13.48
CA VAL A 141 6.90 2.03 -13.26
C VAL A 141 5.53 2.68 -13.42
N SER A 142 4.78 2.34 -14.47
CA SER A 142 3.45 2.94 -14.71
C SER A 142 2.43 2.58 -13.63
N ARG A 143 2.47 1.33 -13.15
CA ARG A 143 1.61 0.87 -12.04
C ARG A 143 1.98 1.58 -10.74
N ARG A 144 3.28 1.67 -10.45
CA ARG A 144 3.83 2.38 -9.29
C ARG A 144 3.40 3.84 -9.28
N GLN A 145 3.53 4.56 -10.40
CA GLN A 145 3.12 5.97 -10.52
C GLN A 145 1.62 6.15 -10.26
N ALA A 146 0.77 5.29 -10.82
CA ALA A 146 -0.68 5.35 -10.58
C ALA A 146 -1.04 5.12 -9.10
N ILE A 147 -0.40 4.14 -8.45
CA ILE A 147 -0.62 3.84 -7.02
C ILE A 147 -0.14 5.01 -6.14
N VAL A 148 1.03 5.57 -6.42
CA VAL A 148 1.59 6.70 -5.68
C VAL A 148 0.68 7.92 -5.80
N PHE A 149 0.23 8.25 -7.02
CA PHE A 149 -0.68 9.36 -7.26
C PHE A 149 -2.03 9.18 -6.55
N TYR A 150 -2.58 7.95 -6.57
CA TYR A 150 -3.80 7.63 -5.83
C TYR A 150 -3.62 7.75 -4.31
N LEU A 151 -2.52 7.23 -3.78
CA LEU A 151 -2.25 7.30 -2.34
C LEU A 151 -1.97 8.74 -1.89
N SER A 152 -1.31 9.56 -2.72
CA SER A 152 -1.04 10.95 -2.37
C SER A 152 -2.31 11.75 -2.15
N SER A 153 -3.36 11.55 -2.96
CA SER A 153 -4.64 12.25 -2.76
C SER A 153 -5.32 11.81 -1.46
N ARG A 154 -5.23 10.52 -1.11
CA ARG A 154 -5.76 9.98 0.16
C ARG A 154 -5.00 10.47 1.39
N VAL A 155 -3.68 10.67 1.26
CA VAL A 155 -2.87 11.25 2.34
C VAL A 155 -3.25 12.71 2.55
N LEU A 156 -3.41 13.49 1.48
CA LEU A 156 -3.88 14.87 1.56
C LEU A 156 -5.25 14.97 2.25
N GLU A 157 -6.21 14.12 1.85
CA GLU A 157 -7.52 14.01 2.52
C GLU A 157 -7.39 13.76 4.02
N SER A 158 -6.56 12.79 4.40
CA SER A 158 -6.36 12.41 5.80
C SER A 158 -5.69 13.51 6.60
N PHE A 159 -4.78 14.25 5.96
CA PHE A 159 -4.06 15.37 6.57
C PHE A 159 -4.99 16.55 6.87
N PHE A 160 -5.86 16.93 5.93
CA PHE A 160 -6.85 17.99 6.16
C PHE A 160 -7.83 17.63 7.29
N LYS A 161 -8.34 16.39 7.31
CA LYS A 161 -9.20 15.91 8.42
C LYS A 161 -8.48 15.90 9.76
N LEU A 162 -7.17 15.62 9.77
CA LEU A 162 -6.40 15.67 11.01
C LEU A 162 -6.20 17.12 11.49
N MET A 163 -6.00 18.07 10.57
CA MET A 163 -5.87 19.49 10.88
C MET A 163 -7.17 20.09 11.43
N ASP A 164 -8.32 19.68 10.89
CA ASP A 164 -9.66 20.07 11.36
C ASP A 164 -9.92 19.56 12.79
N ASN A 165 -9.57 18.30 13.08
CA ASN A 165 -9.65 17.72 14.44
C ASN A 165 -8.78 18.44 15.48
N HIS A 166 -7.76 19.19 15.05
CA HIS A 166 -6.91 20.01 15.93
C HIS A 166 -7.34 21.48 15.98
N HIS A 167 -8.53 21.82 15.45
CA HIS A 167 -9.12 23.17 15.41
C HIS A 167 -8.26 24.25 14.75
N VAL A 168 -7.33 23.86 13.85
CA VAL A 168 -6.43 24.82 13.20
C VAL A 168 -7.12 25.52 12.02
N MET A 169 -7.98 24.82 11.27
CA MET A 169 -8.81 25.40 10.20
C MET A 169 -10.11 24.60 10.06
N ALA A 170 -11.24 25.29 9.85
CA ALA A 170 -12.52 24.65 9.55
C ALA A 170 -12.53 24.10 8.12
N GLU A 171 -12.95 22.85 7.95
CA GLU A 171 -13.08 22.20 6.64
C GLU A 171 -14.01 23.02 5.71
N PRO A 172 -13.52 23.56 4.56
CA PRO A 172 -14.42 24.10 3.56
C PRO A 172 -15.20 22.94 2.94
N LYS A 173 -16.52 23.12 2.83
CA LYS A 173 -17.53 22.10 2.48
C LYS A 173 -17.26 21.32 1.17
N GLU A 174 -16.30 21.77 0.36
CA GLU A 174 -15.95 21.18 -0.95
C GLU A 174 -14.43 21.12 -1.23
N TRP A 175 -13.56 20.92 -0.23
CA TRP A 175 -12.09 20.86 -0.46
C TRP A 175 -11.68 19.84 -1.56
N GLY A 176 -12.40 18.71 -1.65
CA GLY A 176 -12.16 17.68 -2.66
C GLY A 176 -12.34 18.18 -4.09
N PHE A 177 -13.24 19.15 -4.31
CA PHE A 177 -13.43 19.79 -5.61
C PHE A 177 -12.21 20.62 -6.00
N TYR A 178 -11.69 21.43 -5.09
CA TYR A 178 -10.52 22.27 -5.35
C TYR A 178 -9.27 21.44 -5.65
N VAL A 179 -9.02 20.38 -4.88
CA VAL A 179 -7.89 19.47 -5.12
C VAL A 179 -8.05 18.75 -6.45
N MET A 180 -9.26 18.33 -6.80
CA MET A 180 -9.55 17.70 -8.09
C MET A 180 -9.38 18.70 -9.25
N ALA A 181 -9.85 19.94 -9.11
CA ALA A 181 -9.75 20.97 -10.14
C ALA A 181 -8.30 21.35 -10.43
N VAL A 182 -7.51 21.58 -9.38
CA VAL A 182 -6.07 21.86 -9.50
C VAL A 182 -5.33 20.65 -10.07
N GLY A 183 -5.61 19.44 -9.57
CA GLY A 183 -5.00 18.20 -10.05
C GLY A 183 -5.32 17.91 -11.53
N ALA A 184 -6.57 18.12 -11.95
CA ALA A 184 -7.00 17.97 -13.34
C ALA A 184 -6.37 19.02 -14.25
N GLY A 185 -6.26 20.27 -13.79
CA GLY A 185 -5.57 21.34 -14.52
C GLY A 185 -4.09 21.04 -14.74
N LEU A 186 -3.37 20.63 -13.68
CA LEU A 186 -1.96 20.23 -13.77
C LEU A 186 -1.75 19.00 -14.66
N PHE A 187 -2.63 17.99 -14.55
CA PHE A 187 -2.56 16.81 -15.39
C PHE A 187 -2.85 17.14 -16.86
N GLY A 188 -3.83 18.00 -17.13
CA GLY A 188 -4.13 18.50 -18.47
C GLY A 188 -2.95 19.29 -19.06
N TYR A 189 -2.32 20.14 -18.25
CA TYR A 189 -1.11 20.87 -18.63
C TYR A 189 0.05 19.91 -18.96
N GLN A 190 0.31 18.90 -18.12
CA GLN A 190 1.34 17.89 -18.41
C GLN A 190 1.07 17.14 -19.71
N VAL A 191 -0.17 16.73 -19.98
CA VAL A 191 -0.49 16.02 -21.21
C VAL A 191 -0.38 16.94 -22.45
N TRP A 192 -0.66 18.23 -22.31
CA TRP A 192 -0.69 19.15 -23.44
C TRP A 192 0.67 19.80 -23.74
N CYS A 193 1.38 20.27 -22.71
CA CYS A 193 2.68 20.95 -22.83
C CYS A 193 3.89 20.03 -22.62
N GLU A 194 3.81 19.03 -21.73
CA GLU A 194 4.96 18.19 -21.34
C GLU A 194 4.66 16.69 -21.50
N ARG A 195 4.32 16.26 -22.71
CA ARG A 195 3.97 14.84 -22.99
C ARG A 195 5.04 13.84 -22.53
N ASP A 196 6.30 14.23 -22.49
CA ASP A 196 7.41 13.33 -22.12
C ASP A 196 7.41 12.95 -20.63
N THR A 197 6.86 13.80 -19.76
CA THR A 197 6.75 13.55 -18.31
C THR A 197 5.43 12.89 -17.91
N ALA A 198 4.41 12.95 -18.78
CA ALA A 198 3.08 12.42 -18.52
C ALA A 198 3.01 10.88 -18.50
N LEU A 199 2.04 10.34 -17.76
CA LEU A 199 1.84 8.89 -17.59
C LEU A 199 1.57 8.24 -18.96
N LYS A 200 2.51 7.41 -19.45
CA LYS A 200 2.40 6.73 -20.77
C LYS A 200 1.08 5.98 -20.98
N SER A 201 0.52 5.39 -19.93
CA SER A 201 -0.77 4.71 -19.98
C SER A 201 -1.94 5.66 -20.25
N ALA A 202 -1.88 6.87 -19.70
CA ALA A 202 -2.90 7.89 -19.93
C ALA A 202 -2.76 8.51 -21.32
N LEU A 203 -1.53 8.82 -21.75
CA LEU A 203 -1.25 9.30 -23.12
C LEU A 203 -1.79 8.33 -24.17
N LYS A 204 -1.52 7.03 -24.03
CA LYS A 204 -2.01 5.99 -24.95
C LYS A 204 -3.54 5.93 -25.03
N THR A 205 -4.21 6.29 -23.95
CA THR A 205 -5.68 6.34 -23.90
C THR A 205 -6.18 7.61 -24.59
N MET A 206 -5.53 8.75 -24.36
CA MET A 206 -5.87 10.02 -25.00
C MET A 206 -5.57 10.02 -26.50
N ASP A 207 -4.47 9.42 -26.94
CA ASP A 207 -4.16 9.24 -28.36
C ASP A 207 -5.20 8.34 -29.05
N LYS A 208 -5.70 7.31 -28.36
CA LYS A 208 -6.83 6.51 -28.87
C LYS A 208 -8.08 7.34 -29.01
N PHE A 209 -8.41 8.19 -28.03
CA PHE A 209 -9.56 9.08 -28.11
C PHE A 209 -9.40 10.13 -29.23
N ALA A 210 -8.20 10.67 -29.43
CA ALA A 210 -7.89 11.62 -30.49
C ALA A 210 -7.92 10.96 -31.90
N ALA A 211 -7.58 9.67 -31.99
CA ALA A 211 -7.59 8.91 -33.23
C ALA A 211 -8.98 8.35 -33.62
N LEU A 212 -10.02 8.53 -32.79
CA LEU A 212 -11.38 8.13 -33.12
C LEU A 212 -11.92 9.00 -34.27
N LYS A 213 -12.25 8.38 -35.40
CA LYS A 213 -12.95 9.06 -36.49
C LYS A 213 -14.45 9.15 -36.19
N LYS A 214 -15.13 10.13 -36.81
CA LYS A 214 -16.58 10.38 -36.66
C LYS A 214 -17.47 9.14 -36.90
N ASN A 215 -16.99 8.16 -37.65
CA ASN A 215 -17.71 6.91 -37.95
C ASN A 215 -17.53 5.79 -36.90
N ASP A 216 -16.58 5.92 -35.96
CA ASP A 216 -16.36 4.96 -34.87
C ASP A 216 -17.23 5.24 -33.63
N ILE A 217 -18.09 6.27 -33.70
CA ILE A 217 -18.98 6.76 -32.62
C ILE A 217 -20.21 5.83 -32.40
N GLY A 218 -20.18 4.58 -32.87
CA GLY A 218 -21.24 3.60 -32.65
C GLY A 218 -21.56 3.33 -31.17
N TYR A 219 -20.63 3.64 -30.26
CA TYR A 219 -20.83 3.47 -28.82
C TYR A 219 -21.66 4.58 -28.15
N MET A 220 -21.76 5.79 -28.74
CA MET A 220 -22.65 6.84 -28.21
C MET A 220 -24.12 6.57 -28.52
N GLN A 221 -24.42 5.80 -29.58
CA GLN A 221 -25.79 5.38 -29.90
C GLN A 221 -26.33 4.34 -28.90
N ILE A 222 -25.46 3.55 -28.27
CA ILE A 222 -25.87 2.57 -27.25
C ILE A 222 -26.27 3.28 -25.95
N LEU A 223 -25.58 4.37 -25.57
CA LEU A 223 -25.96 5.17 -24.40
C LEU A 223 -27.28 5.92 -24.61
N HIS A 224 -27.54 6.41 -25.82
CA HIS A 224 -28.83 7.05 -26.14
C HIS A 224 -30.01 6.06 -26.18
N LYS A 225 -29.76 4.75 -26.36
CA LYS A 225 -30.79 3.70 -26.32
C LYS A 225 -31.11 3.16 -24.92
N VAL A 226 -30.30 3.48 -23.91
CA VAL A 226 -30.49 3.02 -22.51
C VAL A 226 -31.08 4.12 -21.62
N SER A 227 -31.19 5.36 -22.11
CA SER A 227 -31.80 6.49 -21.38
C SER A 227 -33.27 6.79 -21.75
N TYR A 228 -33.98 5.83 -22.36
CA TYR A 228 -35.44 5.89 -22.50
C TYR A 228 -36.07 4.58 -22.01
#